data_AF-A0A1I2L7Q9-F1
#
_entry.id   AF-A0A1I2L7Q9-F1
#
_cell.length_a   1.000
_cell.length_b   1.000
_cell.length_c   1.000
_cell.angle_alpha   90.00
_cell.angle_beta   90.00
_cell.angle_gamma   90.00
#
_symmetry.space_group_name_H-M   'P 1'
#
loop_
_entity.id
_entity.type
_entity.pdbx_description
1 polymer ?
#
loop_
_entity_poly.entity_id
_entity_poly.type
_entity_poly.pdbx_seq_one_letter_code
_entity_poly.pdbx_strand_id
1 'polypeptide(L)'
;MTRRGILTAIFMTGIMGCISYFFSPAMALIILGIFYLFLGFAHMTNRPMYDKIITIINIDKFNAYQKKDDDFKKYIKDNAASMIFIGMVLLYFAYRWYGQAFKVSYSVLIMILVLGSYFIDTYSMTKSKDWEDYKKKSLMWMIVIVAIAVLVL
;
A
#
# COMPACT_ATOMS: atom_id res chain seq x y z
N MET A 1 16.97 -4.80 2.99
CA MET A 1 16.24 -4.35 1.80
C MET A 1 17.11 -4.52 0.59
N THR A 2 16.52 -4.89 -0.53
CA THR A 2 17.24 -5.02 -1.80
C THR A 2 17.24 -3.68 -2.54
N ARG A 3 18.27 -3.44 -3.37
CA ARG A 3 18.31 -2.25 -4.25
C ARG A 3 17.09 -2.17 -5.16
N ARG A 4 16.62 -3.33 -5.65
CA ARG A 4 15.39 -3.44 -6.45
C ARG A 4 14.17 -2.96 -5.67
N GLY A 5 14.00 -3.39 -4.42
CA GLY A 5 12.90 -2.93 -3.58
C GLY A 5 12.88 -1.41 -3.37
N ILE A 6 14.04 -0.82 -3.05
CA ILE A 6 14.18 0.63 -2.90
C ILE A 6 13.82 1.37 -4.18
N LEU A 7 14.31 0.91 -5.34
CA LEU A 7 14.00 1.52 -6.63
C LEU A 7 12.52 1.43 -6.96
N THR A 8 11.86 0.29 -6.73
CA THR A 8 10.40 0.19 -6.93
C THR A 8 9.65 1.14 -6.01
N ALA A 9 10.05 1.25 -4.73
CA ALA A 9 9.40 2.15 -3.78
C ALA A 9 9.51 3.61 -4.22
N ILE A 10 10.71 4.06 -4.61
CA ILE A 10 10.94 5.42 -5.12
C ILE A 10 10.15 5.66 -6.40
N PHE A 11 10.18 4.71 -7.34
CA PHE A 11 9.49 4.82 -8.63
C PHE A 11 7.97 4.94 -8.45
N MET A 12 7.37 4.05 -7.65
CA MET A 12 5.93 4.08 -7.36
C MET A 12 5.54 5.36 -6.63
N THR A 13 6.34 5.80 -5.66
CA THR A 13 6.11 7.06 -4.94
C THR A 13 6.19 8.26 -5.88
N GLY A 14 7.19 8.30 -6.77
CA GLY A 14 7.36 9.36 -7.76
C GLY A 14 6.20 9.41 -8.74
N ILE A 15 5.77 8.26 -9.29
CA ILE A 15 4.61 8.19 -10.19
C ILE A 15 3.35 8.72 -9.49
N MET A 16 3.05 8.22 -8.28
CA MET A 16 1.84 8.64 -7.57
C MET A 16 1.90 10.11 -7.15
N GLY A 17 3.08 10.62 -6.79
CA GLY A 17 3.32 12.04 -6.52
C GLY A 17 3.08 12.90 -7.76
N CYS A 18 3.63 12.52 -8.91
CA CYS A 18 3.42 13.21 -10.18
C CYS A 18 1.94 13.20 -10.60
N ILE A 19 1.27 12.05 -10.51
CA ILE A 19 -0.17 11.96 -10.82
C ILE A 19 -0.96 12.90 -9.91
N SER A 20 -0.66 12.89 -8.60
CA SER A 20 -1.32 13.75 -7.63
C SER A 20 -1.11 15.24 -7.92
N TYR A 21 0.11 15.62 -8.30
CA TYR A 21 0.51 17.01 -8.53
C TYR A 21 -0.03 17.58 -9.85
N PHE A 22 0.14 16.84 -10.95
CA PHE A 22 -0.20 17.34 -12.29
C PHE A 22 -1.67 17.14 -12.68
N PHE A 23 -2.36 16.14 -12.10
CA PHE A 23 -3.76 15.88 -12.41
C PHE A 23 -4.66 16.26 -11.24
N SER A 24 -4.58 15.49 -10.15
CA SER A 24 -5.21 15.81 -8.86
C SER A 24 -4.92 14.68 -7.86
N PRO A 25 -4.97 14.97 -6.54
CA PRO A 25 -4.95 13.93 -5.52
C PRO A 25 -6.09 12.91 -5.69
N ALA A 26 -7.26 13.35 -6.12
CA ALA A 26 -8.39 12.48 -6.42
C ALA A 26 -8.05 11.46 -7.52
N MET A 27 -7.37 11.88 -8.60
CA MET A 27 -6.94 10.97 -9.68
C MET A 27 -5.96 9.90 -9.18
N ALA A 28 -5.01 10.28 -8.32
CA ALA A 28 -4.10 9.33 -7.69
C ALA A 28 -4.85 8.30 -6.83
N LEU A 29 -5.85 8.73 -6.05
CA LEU A 29 -6.69 7.82 -5.26
C LEU A 29 -7.55 6.91 -6.15
N ILE A 30 -8.08 7.40 -7.28
CA ILE A 30 -8.82 6.58 -8.25
C ILE A 30 -7.93 5.46 -8.80
N ILE A 31 -6.73 5.81 -9.25
CA ILE A 31 -5.78 4.85 -9.82
C ILE A 31 -5.42 3.79 -8.78
N LEU A 32 -5.11 4.18 -7.54
CA LEU A 32 -4.86 3.24 -6.46
C LEU A 32 -6.10 2.38 -6.15
N GLY A 33 -7.28 2.97 -6.09
CA GLY A 33 -8.54 2.28 -5.82
C GLY A 33 -8.82 1.17 -6.84
N ILE A 34 -8.76 1.51 -8.13
CA ILE A 34 -8.91 0.55 -9.25
C ILE A 34 -7.83 -0.53 -9.17
N PHE A 35 -6.59 -0.16 -8.88
CA PHE A 35 -5.49 -1.10 -8.75
C PHE A 35 -5.72 -2.12 -7.64
N TYR A 36 -6.22 -1.69 -6.47
CA TYR A 36 -6.55 -2.60 -5.36
C TYR A 36 -7.75 -3.51 -5.69
N LEU A 37 -8.77 -3.00 -6.37
CA LEU A 37 -9.88 -3.83 -6.89
C LEU A 37 -9.36 -4.90 -7.86
N PHE A 38 -8.50 -4.51 -8.80
CA PHE A 38 -7.86 -5.42 -9.74
C PHE A 38 -7.00 -6.47 -9.04
N LEU A 39 -6.19 -6.08 -8.03
CA LEU A 39 -5.41 -7.01 -7.22
C LEU A 39 -6.30 -8.02 -6.49
N GLY A 40 -7.39 -7.56 -5.88
CA GLY A 40 -8.36 -8.44 -5.22
C GLY A 40 -8.99 -9.43 -6.19
N PHE A 41 -9.36 -8.99 -7.40
CA PHE A 41 -9.89 -9.86 -8.44
C PHE A 41 -8.86 -10.86 -8.96
N ALA A 42 -7.63 -10.42 -9.23
CA ALA A 42 -6.52 -11.28 -9.64
C ALA A 42 -6.20 -12.33 -8.55
N HIS A 43 -6.27 -11.95 -7.28
CA HIS A 43 -6.09 -12.87 -6.17
C HIS A 43 -7.14 -14.00 -6.15
N MET A 44 -8.40 -13.69 -6.48
CA MET A 44 -9.50 -14.69 -6.51
C MET A 44 -9.45 -15.59 -7.74
N THR A 45 -9.06 -15.04 -8.89
CA THR A 45 -9.20 -15.72 -10.19
C THR A 45 -7.91 -16.28 -10.75
N ASN A 46 -6.77 -15.65 -10.47
CA ASN A 46 -5.46 -16.01 -11.01
C ASN A 46 -4.34 -15.75 -10.00
N ARG A 47 -4.19 -16.68 -9.04
CA ARG A 47 -3.19 -16.58 -7.97
C ARG A 47 -1.74 -16.38 -8.50
N PRO A 48 -1.29 -17.08 -9.55
CA PRO A 48 0.04 -16.84 -10.13
C PRO A 48 0.25 -15.41 -10.64
N MET A 49 -0.78 -14.79 -11.22
CA MET A 49 -0.70 -13.40 -11.67
C MET A 49 -0.59 -12.45 -10.47
N TYR A 50 -1.39 -12.67 -9.44
CA TYR A 50 -1.31 -11.91 -8.19
C TYR A 50 0.09 -11.97 -7.57
N ASP A 51 0.67 -13.17 -7.42
CA ASP A 51 1.99 -13.34 -6.82
C ASP A 51 3.08 -12.64 -7.65
N LYS A 52 2.98 -12.65 -8.99
CA LYS A 52 3.87 -11.89 -9.88
C LYS A 52 3.78 -10.38 -9.63
N ILE A 53 2.57 -9.83 -9.53
CA ILE A 53 2.38 -8.40 -9.31
C ILE A 53 2.95 -7.98 -7.95
N ILE A 54 2.64 -8.70 -6.86
CA ILE A 54 3.16 -8.39 -5.52
C ILE A 54 4.68 -8.47 -5.48
N THR A 55 5.27 -9.46 -6.17
CA THR A 55 6.73 -9.58 -6.27
C THR A 55 7.36 -8.35 -6.95
N ILE A 56 6.70 -7.78 -7.96
CA ILE A 56 7.17 -6.56 -8.63
C ILE A 56 7.04 -5.36 -7.71
N ILE A 57 5.86 -5.16 -7.09
CA ILE A 57 5.59 -4.01 -6.23
C ILE A 57 6.52 -4.00 -5.02
N ASN A 58 6.64 -5.13 -4.32
CA ASN A 58 7.40 -5.22 -3.07
C ASN A 58 8.07 -6.59 -2.91
N ILE A 59 9.17 -6.77 -3.65
CA ILE A 59 9.99 -7.97 -3.61
C ILE A 59 10.54 -8.29 -2.21
N ASP A 60 10.83 -7.26 -1.40
CA ASP A 60 11.40 -7.45 -0.07
C ASP A 60 10.36 -8.03 0.90
N LYS A 61 9.12 -7.50 0.89
CA LYS A 61 7.98 -8.08 1.63
C LYS A 61 7.70 -9.50 1.18
N PHE A 62 7.67 -9.74 -0.13
CA PHE A 62 7.39 -11.07 -0.68
C PHE A 62 8.44 -12.09 -0.22
N ASN A 63 9.73 -11.78 -0.36
CA ASN A 63 10.81 -12.65 0.09
C ASN A 63 10.79 -12.87 1.62
N ALA A 64 10.44 -11.86 2.40
CA ALA A 64 10.29 -11.99 3.84
C ALA A 64 9.10 -12.90 4.21
N TYR A 65 7.96 -12.76 3.52
CA TYR A 65 6.77 -13.58 3.70
C TYR A 65 7.04 -15.06 3.35
N GLN A 66 7.77 -15.34 2.28
CA GLN A 66 8.09 -16.72 1.88
C GLN A 66 8.90 -17.47 2.96
N LYS A 67 9.70 -16.77 3.76
CA LYS A 67 10.50 -17.34 4.85
C LYS A 67 9.72 -17.61 6.14
N LYS A 68 8.43 -17.23 6.21
CA LYS A 68 7.58 -17.46 7.39
C LYS A 68 7.04 -18.88 7.44
N ASP A 69 6.72 -19.33 8.64
CA ASP A 69 6.05 -20.63 8.85
C ASP A 69 4.61 -20.63 8.31
N ASP A 70 4.03 -21.82 8.23
CA ASP A 70 2.70 -22.03 7.65
C ASP A 70 1.58 -21.45 8.52
N ASP A 71 1.77 -21.37 9.84
CA ASP A 71 0.78 -20.79 10.76
C ASP A 71 0.68 -19.28 10.56
N PHE A 72 1.82 -18.60 10.51
CA PHE A 72 1.92 -17.19 10.15
C PHE A 72 1.28 -16.91 8.79
N LYS A 73 1.64 -17.71 7.77
CA LYS A 73 1.08 -17.58 6.41
C LYS A 73 -0.42 -17.83 6.37
N LYS A 74 -0.96 -18.70 7.24
CA LYS A 74 -2.40 -18.99 7.32
C LYS A 74 -3.20 -17.77 7.80
N TYR A 75 -2.69 -17.01 8.76
CA TYR A 75 -3.37 -15.81 9.28
C TYR A 75 -3.12 -14.56 8.44
N ILE A 76 -1.94 -14.45 7.82
CA ILE A 76 -1.60 -13.31 6.95
C ILE A 76 -2.13 -13.50 5.53
N LYS A 77 -2.57 -14.71 5.17
CA LYS A 77 -3.02 -15.08 3.82
C LYS A 77 -3.85 -13.95 3.25
N ASP A 78 -3.26 -13.29 2.25
CA ASP A 78 -3.82 -12.11 1.62
C ASP A 78 -5.31 -12.34 1.36
N ASN A 79 -6.16 -11.46 1.89
CA ASN A 79 -7.60 -11.59 1.72
C ASN A 79 -8.04 -10.69 0.57
N ALA A 80 -8.52 -11.30 -0.52
CA ALA A 80 -9.07 -10.56 -1.65
C ALA A 80 -10.16 -9.57 -1.22
N ALA A 81 -11.00 -9.93 -0.24
CA ALA A 81 -12.04 -9.06 0.27
C ALA A 81 -11.45 -7.78 0.92
N SER A 82 -10.34 -7.91 1.65
CA SER A 82 -9.64 -6.75 2.23
C SER A 82 -9.10 -5.82 1.14
N MET A 83 -8.53 -6.36 0.06
CA MET A 83 -8.05 -5.55 -1.07
C MET A 83 -9.20 -4.84 -1.77
N ILE A 84 -10.31 -5.55 -2.01
CA ILE A 84 -11.51 -4.96 -2.62
C ILE A 84 -12.05 -3.84 -1.74
N PHE A 85 -12.12 -4.07 -0.43
CA PHE A 85 -12.54 -3.07 0.55
C PHE A 85 -11.64 -1.83 0.54
N ILE A 86 -10.32 -2.01 0.58
CA ILE A 86 -9.36 -0.90 0.45
C ILE A 86 -9.60 -0.12 -0.85
N GLY A 87 -9.79 -0.83 -1.97
CA GLY A 87 -10.12 -0.22 -3.26
C GLY A 87 -11.37 0.65 -3.21
N MET A 88 -12.46 0.15 -2.64
CA MET A 88 -13.70 0.92 -2.46
C MET A 88 -13.52 2.14 -1.56
N VAL A 89 -12.78 2.01 -0.46
CA VAL A 89 -12.49 3.13 0.47
C VAL A 89 -11.70 4.23 -0.23
N LEU A 90 -10.70 3.87 -1.05
CA LEU A 90 -9.92 4.85 -1.82
C LEU A 90 -10.78 5.57 -2.86
N LEU A 91 -11.67 4.85 -3.56
CA LEU A 91 -12.61 5.46 -4.50
C LEU A 91 -13.59 6.41 -3.81
N TYR A 92 -14.08 6.04 -2.61
CA TYR A 92 -14.92 6.92 -1.81
C TYR A 92 -14.19 8.22 -1.41
N PHE A 93 -12.94 8.12 -0.93
CA PHE A 93 -12.14 9.31 -0.62
C PHE A 93 -11.85 10.15 -1.87
N ALA A 94 -11.61 9.51 -3.01
CA ALA A 94 -11.43 10.23 -4.27
C ALA A 94 -12.67 11.03 -4.66
N TYR A 95 -13.86 10.44 -4.53
CA TYR A 95 -15.12 11.13 -4.75
C TYR A 95 -15.29 12.32 -3.78
N ARG A 96 -14.97 12.14 -2.49
CA ARG A 96 -15.05 13.21 -1.48
C ARG A 96 -14.05 14.35 -1.71
N TRP A 97 -12.93 14.06 -2.37
CA TRP A 97 -11.93 15.06 -2.76
C TRP A 97 -12.13 15.63 -4.15
N TYR A 98 -13.10 15.12 -4.90
CA TYR A 98 -13.45 15.66 -6.20
C TYR A 98 -14.00 17.09 -6.04
N GLY A 99 -13.32 18.08 -6.63
CA GLY A 99 -13.68 19.50 -6.51
C GLY A 99 -13.05 20.28 -5.35
N GLN A 100 -12.18 19.65 -4.54
CA GLN A 100 -11.34 20.38 -3.57
C GLN A 100 -10.29 21.23 -4.31
N ALA A 101 -10.00 22.43 -3.80
CA ALA A 101 -8.92 23.26 -4.34
C ALA A 101 -7.57 22.55 -4.16
N PHE A 102 -6.75 22.55 -5.21
CA PHE A 102 -5.44 21.92 -5.18
C PHE A 102 -4.53 22.55 -4.13
N LYS A 103 -3.85 21.70 -3.35
CA LYS A 103 -2.74 22.09 -2.46
C LYS A 103 -1.58 21.12 -2.66
N VAL A 104 -0.37 21.67 -2.74
CA VAL A 104 0.87 20.89 -2.85
C VAL A 104 1.03 19.91 -1.68
N SER A 105 0.54 20.28 -0.49
CA SER A 105 0.55 19.41 0.69
C SER A 105 -0.18 18.08 0.46
N TYR A 106 -1.21 18.04 -0.40
CA TYR A 106 -1.92 16.80 -0.73
C TYR A 106 -1.09 15.85 -1.60
N SER A 107 -0.23 16.38 -2.47
CA SER A 107 0.70 15.56 -3.25
C SER A 107 1.80 14.97 -2.37
N VAL A 108 2.34 15.77 -1.44
CA VAL A 108 3.29 15.30 -0.43
C VAL A 108 2.66 14.22 0.45
N LEU A 109 1.39 14.39 0.84
CA LEU A 109 0.63 13.40 1.61
C LEU A 109 0.55 12.04 0.90
N ILE A 110 0.20 12.04 -0.39
CA ILE A 110 0.13 10.81 -1.19
C ILE A 110 1.50 10.14 -1.29
N MET A 111 2.57 10.92 -1.47
CA MET A 111 3.94 10.38 -1.49
C MET A 111 4.31 9.72 -0.15
N ILE A 112 4.02 10.38 0.98
CA ILE A 112 4.25 9.83 2.33
C ILE A 112 3.44 8.55 2.52
N LEU A 113 2.17 8.52 2.10
CA LEU A 113 1.31 7.36 2.22
C LEU A 113 1.86 6.17 1.42
N VAL A 114 2.24 6.37 0.16
CA VAL A 114 2.76 5.30 -0.71
C VAL A 114 4.10 4.79 -0.19
N LEU A 115 5.04 5.69 0.07
CA LEU A 115 6.38 5.34 0.52
C LEU A 115 6.37 4.72 1.92
N GLY A 116 5.63 5.35 2.83
CA GLY A 116 5.47 4.88 4.20
C GLY A 116 4.83 3.49 4.23
N SER A 117 3.72 3.29 3.51
CA SER A 117 3.07 1.96 3.43
C SER A 117 4.04 0.88 2.94
N TYR A 118 4.87 1.18 1.93
CA TYR A 118 5.90 0.26 1.46
C TYR A 118 6.87 -0.16 2.57
N PHE A 119 7.46 0.83 3.25
CA PHE A 119 8.47 0.56 4.28
C PHE A 119 7.88 -0.13 5.51
N ILE A 120 6.69 0.28 5.94
CA ILE A 120 5.99 -0.27 7.10
C ILE A 120 5.64 -1.73 6.87
N ASP A 121 5.08 -2.05 5.71
CA ASP A 121 4.72 -3.43 5.38
C ASP A 121 5.96 -4.31 5.35
N THR A 122 7.05 -3.81 4.74
CA THR A 122 8.30 -4.55 4.62
C THR A 122 8.95 -4.76 6.00
N TYR A 123 9.00 -3.72 6.82
CA TYR A 123 9.54 -3.76 8.17
C TYR A 123 8.73 -4.72 9.06
N SER A 124 7.40 -4.56 9.07
CA SER A 124 6.50 -5.38 9.87
C SER A 124 6.61 -6.85 9.45
N MET A 125 6.64 -7.15 8.15
CA MET A 125 6.82 -8.53 7.67
C MET A 125 8.18 -9.10 8.07
N THR A 126 9.25 -8.32 7.95
CA THR A 126 10.62 -8.79 8.21
C THR A 126 10.87 -9.03 9.70
N LYS A 127 10.40 -8.13 10.57
CA LYS A 127 10.73 -8.11 12.00
C LYS A 127 9.74 -8.85 12.89
N SER A 128 8.61 -9.30 12.36
CA SER A 128 7.61 -9.97 13.19
C SER A 128 7.94 -11.44 13.37
N LYS A 129 7.82 -11.93 14.60
CA LYS A 129 8.02 -13.36 14.89
C LYS A 129 6.78 -14.17 14.52
N ASP A 130 5.62 -13.70 14.93
CA ASP A 130 4.31 -14.30 14.72
C ASP A 130 3.31 -13.28 14.12
N TRP A 131 2.10 -13.74 13.79
CA TRP A 131 1.07 -12.91 13.17
C TRP A 131 0.57 -11.78 14.10
N GLU A 132 0.57 -12.00 15.41
CA GLU A 132 0.14 -10.98 16.38
C GLU A 132 1.12 -9.81 16.45
N ASP A 133 2.41 -10.12 16.48
CA ASP A 133 3.50 -9.16 16.43
C ASP A 133 3.47 -8.37 15.11
N TYR A 134 3.15 -9.03 14.00
CA TYR A 134 2.92 -8.35 12.72
C TYR A 134 1.76 -7.37 12.79
N LYS A 135 0.62 -7.79 13.32
CA LYS A 135 -0.56 -6.93 13.47
C LYS A 135 -0.25 -5.71 14.34
N LYS A 136 0.41 -5.90 15.49
CA LYS A 136 0.80 -4.82 16.40
C LYS A 136 1.74 -3.82 15.72
N LYS A 137 2.79 -4.29 15.04
CA LYS A 137 3.74 -3.43 14.33
C LYS A 137 3.08 -2.67 13.18
N SER A 138 2.29 -3.36 12.35
CA SER A 138 1.59 -2.75 11.22
C SER A 138 0.62 -1.66 11.67
N LEU A 139 -0.19 -1.92 12.71
CA LEU A 139 -1.13 -0.95 13.26
C LEU A 139 -0.43 0.28 13.87
N MET A 140 0.61 0.08 14.67
CA MET A 140 1.37 1.18 15.27
C MET A 140 1.92 2.12 14.20
N TRP A 141 2.48 1.56 13.13
CA TRP A 141 3.03 2.34 12.04
C TRP A 141 1.95 3.01 11.17
N MET A 142 0.78 2.39 10.99
CA MET A 142 -0.38 3.07 10.38
C MET A 142 -0.82 4.29 11.21
N ILE A 143 -0.85 4.19 12.54
CA ILE A 143 -1.17 5.32 13.42
C ILE A 143 -0.16 6.45 13.22
N VAL A 144 1.14 6.14 13.10
CA VAL A 144 2.18 7.14 12.82
C VAL A 144 1.96 7.82 11.47
N ILE A 145 1.63 7.07 10.41
CA ILE A 145 1.30 7.65 9.10
C ILE A 145 0.09 8.58 9.18
N VAL A 146 -0.96 8.16 9.89
CA VAL A 146 -2.17 8.98 10.05
C VAL A 146 -1.84 10.25 10.84
N ALA A 147 -0.99 10.17 11.88
CA ALA A 147 -0.55 11.35 12.61
C ALA A 147 0.24 12.32 11.72
N ILE A 148 1.18 11.82 10.91
CA ILE A 148 1.91 12.63 9.92
C ILE A 148 0.93 13.25 8.92
N ALA A 149 -0.06 12.47 8.47
CA ALA A 149 -1.07 12.95 7.55
C ALA A 149 -1.88 14.12 8.10
N VAL A 150 -2.29 14.05 9.38
CA VAL A 150 -3.00 15.14 10.07
C VAL A 150 -2.13 16.39 10.21
N LEU A 151 -0.82 16.24 10.44
CA LEU A 151 0.10 17.38 10.58
C LEU A 151 0.41 18.11 9.27
N VAL A 152 0.23 17.43 8.12
CA VAL A 152 0.49 17.98 6.77
C VAL A 152 -0.75 18.65 6.16
N LEU A 153 -1.95 18.32 6.67
CA LEU A 153 -3.25 18.88 6.23
C LEU A 153 -3.54 20.25 6.86
#